data_AF-A0A2S4Z8A7-F1
#
_entry.id   AF-A0A2S4Z8A7-F1
#
_cell.length_a   1.000
_cell.length_b   1.000
_cell.length_c   1.000
_cell.angle_alpha   90.00
_cell.angle_beta   90.00
_cell.angle_gamma   90.00
#
_symmetry.space_group_name_H-M   'P 1'
#
loop_
_entity.id
_entity.type
_entity.pdbx_description
1 polymer ?
#
loop_
_entity_poly.entity_id
_entity_poly.type
_entity_poly.pdbx_seq_one_letter_code
_entity_poly.pdbx_strand_id
1 'polypeptide(L)' 'MIDAPTCPECVESMRFGGFVLVKREDDGRRICRVLWWCTGRHVWWRRGDRQEEPLEACPMPLLFC' A
#
# COMPACT_ATOMS: atom_id res chain seq x y z
N MET A 1 -2.76 12.11 11.61
CA MET A 1 -2.22 10.74 11.75
C MET A 1 -2.92 9.91 10.70
N ILE A 2 -2.20 9.12 9.88
CA ILE A 2 -2.88 8.25 8.90
C ILE A 2 -3.41 7.06 9.70
N ASP A 3 -4.73 6.94 9.85
CA ASP A 3 -5.30 5.77 10.51
C ASP A 3 -4.91 4.51 9.74
N ALA A 4 -4.51 3.50 10.50
CA ALA A 4 -4.10 2.22 9.95
C ALA A 4 -5.33 1.56 9.30
N PRO A 5 -5.28 1.25 8.00
CA PRO A 5 -6.39 0.60 7.35
C PRO A 5 -6.50 -0.87 7.79
N THR A 6 -7.70 -1.41 7.59
CA THR A 6 -7.99 -2.83 7.80
C THR A 6 -7.65 -3.63 6.54
N CYS A 7 -7.05 -4.81 6.70
CA CYS A 7 -6.78 -5.71 5.60
C CYS A 7 -8.11 -6.22 4.98
N PRO A 8 -8.32 -6.09 3.66
CA PRO A 8 -9.53 -6.58 3.00
C PRO A 8 -9.75 -8.10 3.11
N GLU A 9 -8.68 -8.88 3.33
CA GLU A 9 -8.76 -10.35 3.39
C GLU A 9 -8.86 -10.89 4.82
N CYS A 10 -8.03 -10.38 5.75
CA CYS A 10 -8.00 -10.89 7.12
C CYS A 10 -8.90 -10.11 8.09
N VAL A 11 -9.35 -8.92 7.70
CA VAL A 11 -10.11 -7.97 8.54
C VAL A 11 -9.29 -7.48 9.77
N GLU A 12 -7.98 -7.69 9.77
CA GLU A 12 -7.05 -7.24 10.81
C GLU A 12 -6.47 -5.86 10.50
N SER A 13 -6.12 -5.10 11.55
CA SER A 13 -5.42 -3.81 11.41
C SER A 13 -4.05 -4.00 10.76
N MET A 14 -3.73 -3.18 9.76
CA MET A 14 -2.46 -3.25 9.06
C MET A 14 -1.37 -2.39 9.72
N ARG A 15 -0.12 -2.77 9.47
CA ARG A 15 1.06 -2.01 9.87
C ARG A 15 1.58 -1.19 8.69
N PHE A 16 2.06 0.00 8.99
CA PHE A 16 2.72 0.85 8.00
C PHE A 16 4.04 0.21 7.59
N GLY A 17 4.23 0.03 6.27
CA GLY A 17 5.40 -0.61 5.68
C GLY A 17 6.38 0.37 5.01
N GLY A 18 6.05 1.67 4.95
CA GLY A 18 6.90 2.69 4.33
C GLY A 18 6.28 3.34 3.10
N PHE A 19 7.11 4.10 2.38
CA PHE A 19 6.76 4.73 1.11
C PHE A 19 7.53 4.06 -0.03
N VAL A 20 6.83 3.77 -1.12
CA VAL A 20 7.40 3.16 -2.32
C VAL A 20 7.17 4.10 -3.49
N LEU A 21 8.25 4.44 -4.21
CA LEU A 21 8.17 5.22 -5.44
C LEU A 21 8.00 4.25 -6.62
N VAL A 22 6.86 4.36 -7.30
CA VAL A 22 6.55 3.54 -8.47
C VAL A 22 6.48 4.43 -9.69
N LYS A 23 6.99 3.98 -10.83
CA LYS A 23 6.77 4.68 -12.10
C LYS A 23 5.37 4.36 -12.61
N ARG A 24 4.57 5.38 -12.91
CA ARG A 24 3.31 5.23 -13.61
C ARG A 24 3.62 5.04 -15.10
N GLU A 25 3.06 3.99 -15.70
CA GLU A 25 3.33 3.66 -17.10
C GLU A 25 2.73 4.70 -18.05
N ASP A 26 1.53 5.21 -17.75
CA ASP A 26 0.77 6.12 -18.62
C ASP A 26 1.49 7.42 -18.99
N ASP A 27 2.22 8.03 -18.05
CA ASP A 27 2.86 9.33 -18.25
C ASP A 27 4.33 9.37 -17.83
N GLY A 28 4.89 8.21 -17.46
CA GLY A 28 6.27 8.07 -17.01
C GLY A 28 6.61 8.77 -15.69
N ARG A 29 5.65 9.43 -15.03
CA ARG A 29 5.87 10.12 -13.75
C ARG A 29 5.97 9.12 -12.62
N ARG A 30 6.54 9.54 -11.49
CA ARG A 30 6.59 8.73 -10.27
C ARG A 30 5.39 9.05 -9.39
N ILE A 31 4.85 8.02 -8.77
CA ILE A 31 3.79 8.10 -7.79
C ILE A 31 4.31 7.54 -6.47
N CYS A 32 4.08 8.27 -5.38
CA CYS A 32 4.39 7.79 -4.04
C CYS A 32 3.24 6.91 -3.56
N ARG A 33 3.54 5.66 -3.23
CA ARG A 33 2.59 4.71 -2.65
C ARG A 33 2.93 4.52 -1.18
N VAL A 34 1.91 4.51 -0.31
CA VAL A 34 2.05 4.11 1.09
C VAL A 34 1.81 2.61 1.16
N LEU A 35 2.78 1.89 1.71
CA LEU A 35 2.74 0.44 1.88
C LEU A 35 2.07 0.06 3.21
N TRP A 36 1.26 -0.99 3.17
CA TRP A 36 0.60 -1.58 4.31
C TRP A 36 0.76 -3.10 4.27
N TRP A 37 0.99 -3.70 5.42
CA TRP A 37 1.07 -5.16 5.53
C TRP A 37 0.32 -5.67 6.76
N CYS A 38 -0.23 -6.87 6.67
CA CYS A 38 -0.87 -7.56 7.80
C CYS A 38 -0.07 -8.80 8.23
N THR A 39 -0.40 -9.35 9.40
CA THR A 39 0.18 -10.60 9.91
C THR A 39 -0.07 -11.81 9.01
N GLY A 40 -1.13 -11.76 8.18
CA GLY A 40 -1.42 -12.72 7.12
C GLY A 40 -0.52 -12.61 5.88
N ARG A 41 0.49 -11.73 5.88
CA ARG A 41 1.43 -11.47 4.77
C ARG A 41 0.80 -10.86 3.51
N HIS A 42 -0.42 -10.32 3.62
CA HIS A 42 -0.98 -9.52 2.53
C HIS A 42 -0.33 -8.16 2.50
N VAL A 43 0.11 -7.74 1.32
CA VAL A 43 0.75 -6.45 1.10
C VAL A 43 -0.14 -5.60 0.20
N TRP A 44 -0.60 -4.49 0.74
CA TRP A 44 -1.48 -3.54 0.09
C TRP A 44 -0.79 -2.18 0.01
N TRP A 45 -1.24 -1.36 -0.92
CA TRP A 45 -0.77 0.03 -0.99
C TRP A 45 -1.86 0.97 -1.45
N ARG A 46 -1.68 2.27 -1.22
CA ARG A 46 -2.52 3.32 -1.81
C ARG A 46 -1.67 4.53 -2.12
N ARG A 47 -2.21 5.52 -2.82
CA ARG A 47 -1.48 6.77 -3.06
C ARG A 47 -1.20 7.52 -1.76
N GLY A 48 0.04 7.98 -1.59
CA GLY A 48 0.44 8.74 -0.42
C GLY A 48 -0.16 10.15 -0.38
N ASP A 49 -0.42 10.74 -1.53
CA ASP A 49 -1.05 12.06 -1.67
C ASP A 49 -2.58 12.02 -1.66
N ARG A 50 -3.19 10.82 -1.72
CA ARG A 50 -4.64 10.64 -1.71
C ARG A 50 -5.04 9.43 -0.88
N GLN A 51 -5.25 9.65 0.41
CA GLN A 51 -5.56 8.60 1.37
C GLN A 51 -6.97 8.03 1.23
N GLU A 52 -7.89 8.79 0.62
CA GLU A 52 -9.26 8.37 0.35
C GLU A 52 -9.35 7.34 -0.78
N GLU A 53 -8.30 7.18 -1.59
CA GLU A 53 -8.27 6.14 -2.61
C GLU A 53 -8.23 4.74 -1.98
N PRO A 54 -8.94 3.76 -2.59
CA PRO A 54 -8.95 2.38 -2.09
C PRO A 54 -7.54 1.79 -1.99
N LEU A 55 -7.42 0.76 -1.16
CA LEU A 55 -6.24 -0.09 -1.18
C LEU A 55 -6.20 -0.90 -2.47
N GLU A 56 -5.05 -0.90 -3.10
CA GLU A 56 -4.72 -1.74 -4.24
C GLU A 56 -3.75 -2.83 -3.79
N ALA A 57 -3.83 -4.01 -4.41
CA ALA A 57 -2.86 -5.06 -4.16
C ALA A 57 -1.47 -4.61 -4.63
N CYS A 58 -0.44 -4.87 -3.82
CA CYS A 58 0.93 -4.62 -4.25
C CYS A 58 1.33 -5.67 -5.31
N PRO A 59 1.81 -5.28 -6.51
CA PRO A 59 2.25 -6.21 -7.54
C PRO A 59 3.53 -6.97 -7.17
N MET A 60 4.25 -6.50 -6.15
CA MET A 60 5.53 -7.06 -5.71
C MET A 60 5.46 -7.38 -4.21
N PRO A 61 4.51 -8.23 -3.76
CA PRO A 61 4.27 -8.44 -2.33
C PRO A 61 5.48 -9.09 -1.63
N LEU A 62 6.31 -9.84 -2.38
CA LEU A 62 7.47 -10.55 -1.86
C LEU A 62 8.70 -9.66 -1.61
N LEU A 63 8.66 -8.39 -2.00
CA LEU A 63 9.76 -7.45 -1.75
C LEU A 63 9.70 -6.81 -0.35
N PHE A 64 8.66 -7.11 0.41
CA PHE A 64 8.37 -6.48 1.70
C PHE A 64 8.14 -7.56 2.76
N CYS A 65 8.75 -7.38 3.94
CA CYS A 65 8.73 -8.34 5.05
C CYS A 65 8.03 -7.76 6.29
#